data_AF-A0A1I6EHT3-F1
#
_entry.id   AF-A0A1I6EHT3-F1
#
_cell.length_a   1.000
_cell.length_b   1.000
_cell.length_c   1.000
_cell.angle_alpha   90.00
_cell.angle_beta   90.00
_cell.angle_gamma   90.00
#
_symmetry.space_group_name_H-M   'P 1'
#
loop_
_entity.id
_entity.type
_entity.pdbx_description
1 polymer ?
#
loop_
_entity_poly.entity_id
_entity_poly.type
_entity_poly.pdbx_seq_one_letter_code
_entity_poly.pdbx_strand_id
1 'polypeptide(L)'
;MAKAKFERTKPHVNIGTIGHVDHGKTTLTAAITTVLSTVGHASVKKYDEIDNAPEEKERGITINTAHVEYETENRHYAHVDCPGHADYVKNMITGAAQMDGSILVVSAADGPMPQTREHILLSRQVGVPYIVVYLNKADQVDDPELLELVDMEVRELLSQYEFPGDDVPVITGSALKALECGCGKRE
;
A
#
# COMPACT_ATOMS: atom_id res chain seq x y z
N MET A 1 12.04 28.91 6.48
CA MET A 1 11.53 28.62 7.83
C MET A 1 12.16 27.31 8.28
N ALA A 2 12.83 27.27 9.42
CA ALA A 2 13.38 26.00 9.92
C ALA A 2 12.21 25.03 10.11
N LYS A 3 12.26 23.84 9.48
CA LYS A 3 11.30 22.77 9.76
C LYS A 3 11.30 22.56 11.27
N ALA A 4 10.11 22.57 11.88
CA ALA A 4 9.97 22.28 13.31
C ALA A 4 10.71 20.98 13.62
N LYS A 5 11.48 20.95 14.71
CA LYS A 5 12.23 19.76 15.12
C LYS A 5 11.21 18.66 15.43
N PHE A 6 11.17 17.62 14.59
CA PHE A 6 10.25 16.51 14.78
C PHE A 6 10.61 15.77 16.07
N GLU A 7 9.68 15.72 17.03
CA GLU A 7 9.85 14.96 18.26
C GLU A 7 9.36 13.53 18.07
N ARG A 8 10.27 12.57 18.18
CA ARG A 8 9.95 11.13 18.11
C ARG A 8 9.38 10.66 19.44
N THR A 9 8.07 10.77 19.61
CA THR A 9 7.35 10.34 20.82
C THR A 9 6.86 8.90 20.76
N LYS A 10 6.78 8.31 19.55
CA LYS A 10 6.27 6.95 19.30
C LYS A 10 7.33 6.07 18.61
N PRO A 11 7.26 4.74 18.76
CA PRO A 11 8.05 3.81 17.94
C PRO A 11 7.82 4.08 16.45
N HIS A 12 8.90 4.11 15.68
CA HIS A 12 8.90 4.39 14.26
C HIS A 12 9.00 3.10 13.45
N VAL A 13 8.19 2.97 12.40
CA VAL A 13 8.20 1.82 11.48
C VAL A 13 8.16 2.33 10.04
N ASN A 14 9.05 1.84 9.19
CA ASN A 14 9.02 2.10 7.76
C ASN A 14 8.14 1.04 7.08
N ILE A 15 7.14 1.48 6.34
CA ILE A 15 6.27 0.59 5.57
C ILE A 15 6.11 1.09 4.15
N GLY A 16 5.50 0.31 3.27
CA GLY A 16 5.16 0.78 1.94
C GLY A 16 4.20 -0.11 1.19
N THR A 17 3.57 0.46 0.16
CA THR A 17 2.64 -0.24 -0.73
C THR A 17 3.39 -0.86 -1.90
N ILE A 18 3.09 -2.12 -2.17
CA ILE A 18 3.61 -2.89 -3.31
C ILE A 18 2.45 -3.59 -4.02
N GLY A 19 2.67 -4.06 -5.25
CA GLY A 19 1.66 -4.76 -6.05
C GLY A 19 1.61 -4.25 -7.48
N HIS A 20 0.81 -4.92 -8.29
CA HIS A 20 0.69 -4.64 -9.72
C HIS A 20 0.21 -3.22 -10.04
N VAL A 21 0.51 -2.75 -11.26
CA VAL A 21 0.00 -1.49 -11.80
C VAL A 21 -1.54 -1.47 -11.72
N ASP A 22 -2.12 -0.30 -11.49
CA ASP A 22 -3.57 -0.07 -11.40
C ASP A 22 -4.34 -0.85 -10.31
N HIS A 23 -3.66 -1.55 -9.40
CA HIS A 23 -4.31 -2.17 -8.23
C HIS A 23 -4.67 -1.16 -7.12
N GLY A 24 -4.27 0.11 -7.26
CA GLY A 24 -4.69 1.21 -6.38
C GLY A 24 -3.81 1.47 -5.16
N LYS A 25 -2.49 1.24 -5.27
CA LYS A 25 -1.49 1.55 -4.24
C LYS A 25 -1.56 3.01 -3.77
N THR A 26 -1.45 3.94 -4.71
CA THR A 26 -1.47 5.38 -4.43
C THR A 26 -2.82 5.86 -3.91
N THR A 27 -3.92 5.30 -4.41
CA THR A 27 -5.28 5.56 -3.89
C THR A 27 -5.38 5.11 -2.43
N LEU A 28 -4.84 3.93 -2.09
CA LEU A 28 -4.81 3.43 -0.72
C LEU A 28 -3.95 4.32 0.18
N THR A 29 -2.78 4.75 -0.28
CA THR A 29 -1.91 5.67 0.46
C THR A 29 -2.62 7.00 0.77
N ALA A 30 -3.32 7.57 -0.21
CA ALA A 30 -4.15 8.76 -0.02
C ALA A 30 -5.29 8.50 0.98
N ALA A 31 -5.97 7.35 0.88
CA ALA A 31 -7.07 6.98 1.77
C ALA A 31 -6.61 6.85 3.23
N ILE A 32 -5.44 6.22 3.47
CA ILE A 32 -4.86 6.07 4.81
C ILE A 32 -4.63 7.45 5.46
N THR A 33 -3.99 8.38 4.75
CA THR A 33 -3.75 9.73 5.30
C THR A 33 -5.04 10.48 5.55
N THR A 34 -6.04 10.33 4.67
CA THR A 34 -7.34 10.98 4.79
C THR A 34 -8.08 10.47 6.03
N VAL A 35 -8.16 9.15 6.20
CA VAL A 35 -8.79 8.50 7.37
C VAL A 35 -8.10 8.93 8.67
N LEU A 36 -6.78 8.87 8.74
CA LEU A 36 -6.03 9.22 9.95
C LEU A 36 -6.05 10.72 10.25
N SER A 37 -6.25 11.57 9.23
CA SER A 37 -6.40 13.01 9.46
C SER A 37 -7.66 13.35 10.26
N THR A 38 -8.72 12.54 10.17
CA THR A 38 -9.99 12.78 10.89
C THR A 38 -9.84 12.70 12.41
N VAL A 39 -8.82 11.97 12.87
CA VAL A 39 -8.46 11.81 14.29
C VAL A 39 -7.19 12.60 14.66
N GLY A 40 -6.71 13.48 13.77
CA GLY A 40 -5.54 14.33 14.01
C GLY A 40 -4.18 13.63 13.90
N HIS A 41 -4.14 12.44 13.30
CA HIS A 41 -2.94 11.59 13.21
C HIS A 41 -2.22 11.63 11.85
N ALA A 42 -2.68 12.47 10.92
CA ALA A 42 -2.02 12.67 9.63
C ALA A 42 -2.35 14.05 9.05
N SER A 43 -1.47 14.55 8.19
CA SER A 43 -1.84 15.58 7.22
C SER A 43 -2.39 14.89 5.99
N VAL A 44 -3.57 15.30 5.51
CA VAL A 44 -4.18 14.74 4.29
C VAL A 44 -3.19 14.88 3.13
N LYS A 45 -2.95 13.79 2.41
CA LYS A 45 -2.24 13.77 1.13
C LYS A 45 -3.19 13.31 0.05
N LYS A 46 -3.46 14.19 -0.91
CA LYS A 46 -4.27 13.84 -2.08
C LYS A 46 -3.46 13.00 -3.05
N TYR A 47 -4.16 12.23 -3.89
CA TYR A 47 -3.55 11.44 -4.97
C TYR A 47 -2.53 12.25 -5.78
N ASP A 48 -2.92 13.45 -6.26
CA ASP A 48 -2.09 14.34 -7.08
C ASP A 48 -0.88 14.97 -6.36
N GLU A 49 -0.82 14.84 -5.03
CA GLU A 49 0.31 15.28 -4.21
C GLU A 49 1.32 14.16 -3.99
N ILE A 50 0.88 12.90 -4.12
CA ILE A 50 1.71 11.69 -4.09
C ILE A 50 2.31 11.49 -5.49
N ASP A 51 1.47 11.34 -6.51
CA ASP A 51 1.85 11.32 -7.93
C ASP A 51 1.94 12.77 -8.46
N ASN A 52 3.00 13.47 -8.06
CA ASN A 52 3.14 14.91 -8.32
C ASN A 52 3.95 15.25 -9.57
N ALA A 53 4.73 14.30 -10.13
CA ALA A 53 5.55 14.58 -11.29
C ALA A 53 4.66 14.80 -12.53
N PRO A 54 5.01 15.74 -13.43
CA PRO A 54 4.23 15.98 -14.65
C PRO A 54 4.04 14.70 -15.49
N GLU A 55 5.07 13.86 -15.55
CA GLU A 55 5.08 12.59 -16.27
C GLU A 55 4.15 11.55 -15.64
N GLU A 56 4.04 11.53 -14.31
CA GLU A 56 3.12 10.64 -13.58
C GLU A 56 1.67 11.03 -13.83
N LYS A 57 1.38 12.33 -13.83
CA LYS A 57 0.03 12.86 -14.13
C LYS A 57 -0.39 12.61 -15.57
N GLU A 58 0.53 12.73 -16.51
CA GLU A 58 0.26 12.48 -17.93
C GLU A 58 0.01 10.99 -18.21
N ARG A 59 0.77 10.11 -17.55
CA ARG A 59 0.69 8.66 -17.79
C ARG A 59 -0.27 7.92 -16.86
N GLY A 60 -0.72 8.55 -15.77
CA GLY A 60 -1.60 7.92 -14.77
C GLY A 60 -0.94 6.78 -14.00
N ILE A 61 0.39 6.75 -13.91
CA ILE A 61 1.15 5.71 -13.20
C ILE A 61 2.21 6.34 -12.30
N THR A 62 2.42 5.76 -11.12
CA THR A 62 3.53 6.09 -10.23
C THR A 62 4.86 5.70 -10.89
N ILE A 63 5.81 6.63 -10.94
CA ILE A 63 7.14 6.44 -11.51
C ILE A 63 8.18 6.49 -10.39
N ASN A 64 8.09 7.54 -9.55
CA ASN A 64 8.98 7.77 -8.42
C ASN A 64 8.36 7.25 -7.14
N THR A 65 9.20 6.81 -6.21
CA THR A 65 8.73 6.48 -4.86
C THR A 65 8.32 7.74 -4.13
N ALA A 66 7.09 7.79 -3.63
CA ALA A 66 6.61 8.90 -2.83
C ALA A 66 6.69 8.55 -1.33
N HIS A 67 7.17 9.50 -0.53
CA HIS A 67 7.24 9.34 0.93
C HIS A 67 6.13 10.13 1.60
N VAL A 68 5.35 9.44 2.44
CA VAL A 68 4.24 9.99 3.18
C VAL A 68 4.37 9.62 4.66
N GLU A 69 4.09 10.55 5.56
CA GLU A 69 4.15 10.30 6.99
C GLU A 69 2.75 10.37 7.60
N TYR A 70 2.46 9.44 8.51
CA TYR A 70 1.26 9.42 9.35
C TYR A 70 1.54 8.63 10.61
N GLU A 71 0.66 8.73 11.58
CA GLU A 71 0.77 7.96 12.82
C GLU A 71 -0.56 7.27 13.16
N THR A 72 -0.49 6.34 14.10
CA THR A 72 -1.65 5.86 14.84
C THR A 72 -1.45 6.22 16.30
N GLU A 73 -2.39 5.84 17.18
CA GLU A 73 -2.23 5.96 18.63
C GLU A 73 -0.92 5.28 19.11
N ASN A 74 -0.50 4.20 18.45
CA ASN A 74 0.59 3.34 18.91
C ASN A 74 1.96 3.65 18.29
N ARG A 75 2.02 4.08 17.03
CA ARG A 75 3.27 4.15 16.24
C ARG A 75 3.26 5.31 15.26
N HIS A 76 4.45 5.74 14.86
CA HIS A 76 4.67 6.61 13.72
C HIS A 76 5.12 5.79 12.52
N TYR A 77 4.61 6.13 11.33
CA TYR A 77 4.90 5.44 10.08
C TYR A 77 5.49 6.39 9.05
N ALA A 78 6.60 5.98 8.45
CA ALA A 78 7.03 6.49 7.15
C ALA A 78 6.57 5.49 6.09
N HIS A 79 5.68 5.92 5.20
CA HIS A 79 5.09 5.13 4.14
C HIS A 79 5.79 5.47 2.82
N VAL A 80 6.38 4.48 2.16
CA VAL A 80 6.90 4.57 0.80
C VAL A 80 5.91 3.98 -0.20
N ASP A 81 5.30 4.81 -1.05
CA ASP A 81 4.43 4.36 -2.14
C ASP A 81 5.31 3.93 -3.33
N CYS A 82 5.30 2.64 -3.67
CA CYS A 82 6.16 2.11 -4.73
C CYS A 82 5.44 1.98 -6.08
N PRO A 83 6.14 2.18 -7.21
CA PRO A 83 5.57 1.96 -8.53
C PRO A 83 5.28 0.48 -8.78
N GLY A 84 4.23 0.18 -9.56
CA GLY A 84 3.83 -1.20 -9.92
C GLY A 84 4.06 -1.59 -11.37
N HIS A 85 4.58 -0.67 -12.19
CA HIS A 85 4.86 -0.91 -13.60
C HIS A 85 6.24 -1.56 -13.76
N ALA A 86 6.37 -2.54 -14.67
CA ALA A 86 7.60 -3.32 -14.84
C ALA A 86 8.84 -2.44 -15.12
N ASP A 87 8.68 -1.40 -15.94
CA ASP A 87 9.77 -0.48 -16.29
C ASP A 87 10.39 0.25 -15.10
N TYR A 88 9.66 0.35 -13.98
CA TYR A 88 10.09 1.08 -12.77
C TYR A 88 10.38 0.16 -11.58
N VAL A 89 10.59 -1.14 -11.83
CA VAL A 89 10.94 -2.14 -10.80
C VAL A 89 12.15 -1.73 -9.95
N LYS A 90 13.14 -1.03 -10.53
CA LYS A 90 14.33 -0.53 -9.82
C LYS A 90 13.99 0.42 -8.68
N ASN A 91 13.00 1.28 -8.91
CA ASN A 91 12.53 2.24 -7.91
C ASN A 91 11.79 1.50 -6.79
N MET A 92 11.00 0.49 -7.14
CA MET A 92 10.36 -0.39 -6.14
C MET A 92 11.40 -1.11 -5.28
N ILE A 93 12.45 -1.70 -5.86
CA ILE A 93 13.53 -2.39 -5.11
C ILE A 93 14.17 -1.45 -4.08
N THR A 94 14.47 -0.21 -4.49
CA THR A 94 15.09 0.79 -3.62
C THR A 94 14.15 1.24 -2.49
N GLY A 95 12.84 1.30 -2.74
CA GLY A 95 11.82 1.57 -1.73
C GLY A 95 11.64 0.39 -0.76
N ALA A 96 11.49 -0.82 -1.28
CA ALA A 96 11.26 -2.05 -0.51
C ALA A 96 12.42 -2.37 0.44
N ALA A 97 13.67 -2.09 0.05
CA ALA A 97 14.84 -2.30 0.89
C ALA A 97 14.84 -1.46 2.19
N GLN A 98 13.95 -0.46 2.30
CA GLN A 98 13.81 0.39 3.49
C GLN A 98 12.66 -0.05 4.40
N MET A 99 11.88 -1.06 4.00
CA MET A 99 10.62 -1.42 4.68
C MET A 99 10.83 -2.44 5.79
N ASP A 100 10.33 -2.13 6.98
CA ASP A 100 10.14 -3.07 8.10
C ASP A 100 8.92 -3.98 7.87
N GLY A 101 8.06 -3.63 6.92
CA GLY A 101 6.96 -4.45 6.42
C GLY A 101 6.25 -3.78 5.24
N SER A 102 5.57 -4.55 4.40
CA SER A 102 4.88 -4.00 3.22
C SER A 102 3.38 -4.29 3.23
N ILE A 103 2.63 -3.44 2.52
CA ILE A 103 1.22 -3.61 2.21
C ILE A 103 1.13 -4.08 0.75
N LEU A 104 0.83 -5.35 0.54
CA LEU A 104 0.57 -5.91 -0.78
C LEU A 104 -0.86 -5.56 -1.21
N VAL A 105 -0.97 -4.71 -2.22
CA VAL A 105 -2.26 -4.28 -2.78
C VAL A 105 -2.61 -5.15 -3.98
N VAL A 106 -3.70 -5.90 -3.86
CA VAL A 106 -4.23 -6.78 -4.92
C VAL A 106 -5.64 -6.33 -5.27
N SER A 107 -5.93 -6.15 -6.55
CA SER A 107 -7.29 -5.88 -7.01
C SER A 107 -8.12 -7.15 -6.89
N ALA A 108 -9.23 -7.09 -6.17
CA ALA A 108 -10.19 -8.20 -6.05
C ALA A 108 -10.83 -8.57 -7.39
N ALA A 109 -10.94 -7.62 -8.31
CA ALA A 109 -11.49 -7.85 -9.65
C ALA A 109 -10.48 -8.53 -10.61
N ASP A 110 -9.19 -8.28 -10.40
CA ASP A 110 -8.12 -8.73 -11.32
C ASP A 110 -7.34 -9.95 -10.78
N GLY A 111 -7.29 -10.12 -9.45
CA GLY A 111 -6.51 -11.16 -8.78
C GLY A 111 -4.98 -10.95 -8.85
N PRO A 112 -4.18 -11.99 -8.56
CA PRO A 112 -2.72 -11.91 -8.59
C PRO A 112 -2.14 -11.84 -10.00
N MET A 113 -1.71 -10.63 -10.38
CA MET A 113 -1.06 -10.33 -11.66
C MET A 113 0.49 -10.54 -11.63
N PRO A 114 1.21 -10.51 -12.78
CA PRO A 114 2.65 -10.82 -12.84
C PRO A 114 3.51 -10.02 -11.85
N GLN A 115 3.29 -8.71 -11.74
CA GLN A 115 4.03 -7.84 -10.83
C GLN A 115 3.66 -8.09 -9.36
N THR A 116 2.50 -8.66 -9.06
CA THR A 116 2.19 -9.14 -7.71
C THR A 116 3.21 -10.20 -7.29
N ARG A 117 3.47 -11.19 -8.16
CA ARG A 117 4.46 -12.25 -7.92
C ARG A 117 5.87 -11.69 -7.83
N GLU A 118 6.23 -10.83 -8.78
CA GLU A 118 7.54 -10.18 -8.82
C GLU A 118 7.79 -9.34 -7.57
N HIS A 119 6.80 -8.59 -7.10
CA HIS A 119 6.95 -7.75 -5.92
C HIS A 119 7.09 -8.56 -4.63
N ILE A 120 6.38 -9.68 -4.49
CA ILE A 120 6.56 -10.58 -3.35
C ILE A 120 7.98 -11.16 -3.35
N LEU A 121 8.42 -11.69 -4.50
CA LEU A 121 9.77 -12.24 -4.65
C LEU A 121 10.85 -11.22 -4.32
N LEU A 122 10.75 -10.01 -4.89
CA LEU A 122 11.73 -8.95 -4.66
C LEU A 122 11.70 -8.45 -3.21
N SER A 123 10.52 -8.35 -2.59
CA SER A 123 10.39 -8.00 -1.17
C SER A 123 11.13 -8.99 -0.27
N ARG A 124 11.03 -10.30 -0.57
CA ARG A 124 11.79 -11.34 0.11
C ARG A 124 13.30 -11.16 -0.09
N GLN A 125 13.74 -10.91 -1.33
CA GLN A 125 15.16 -10.78 -1.67
C GLN A 125 15.82 -9.55 -1.02
N VAL A 126 15.09 -8.44 -0.87
CA VAL A 126 15.59 -7.24 -0.19
C VAL A 126 15.40 -7.28 1.33
N GLY A 127 14.82 -8.35 1.86
CA GLY A 127 14.75 -8.61 3.30
C GLY A 127 13.54 -8.01 4.01
N VAL A 128 12.44 -7.71 3.32
CA VAL A 128 11.18 -7.29 3.97
C VAL A 128 10.65 -8.45 4.82
N PRO A 129 10.51 -8.28 6.14
CA PRO A 129 10.22 -9.41 7.03
C PRO A 129 8.73 -9.76 7.12
N TYR A 130 7.83 -8.80 6.89
CA TYR A 130 6.38 -8.98 7.03
C TYR A 130 5.60 -8.35 5.87
N ILE A 131 4.53 -9.01 5.46
CA ILE A 131 3.57 -8.50 4.48
C ILE A 131 2.17 -8.50 5.11
N VAL A 132 1.40 -7.45 4.85
CA VAL A 132 -0.05 -7.39 5.06
C VAL A 132 -0.71 -7.25 3.69
N VAL A 133 -1.83 -7.90 3.46
CA VAL A 133 -2.55 -7.83 2.17
C VAL A 133 -3.75 -6.91 2.29
N TYR A 134 -3.94 -6.08 1.27
CA TYR A 134 -5.16 -5.33 1.05
C TYR A 134 -5.80 -5.74 -0.28
N LEU A 135 -6.92 -6.48 -0.22
CA LEU A 135 -7.76 -6.81 -1.37
C LEU A 135 -8.63 -5.59 -1.70
N ASN A 136 -8.12 -4.78 -2.63
CA ASN A 136 -8.72 -3.53 -3.05
C ASN A 136 -9.79 -3.73 -4.13
N LYS A 137 -10.55 -2.69 -4.44
CA LYS A 137 -11.62 -2.68 -5.45
C LYS A 137 -12.71 -3.72 -5.18
N ALA A 138 -12.93 -4.08 -3.92
CA ALA A 138 -14.01 -4.99 -3.53
C ALA A 138 -15.40 -4.43 -3.91
N ASP A 139 -15.53 -3.11 -4.09
CA ASP A 139 -16.74 -2.46 -4.61
C ASP A 139 -17.07 -2.80 -6.06
N GLN A 140 -16.15 -3.45 -6.79
CA GLN A 140 -16.33 -3.88 -8.18
C GLN A 140 -16.67 -5.38 -8.29
N VAL A 141 -16.72 -6.09 -7.16
CA VAL A 141 -16.94 -7.54 -7.10
C VAL A 141 -18.21 -7.82 -6.30
N ASP A 142 -19.27 -8.23 -6.99
CA ASP A 142 -20.55 -8.56 -6.37
C ASP A 142 -20.62 -10.03 -5.86
N ASP A 143 -19.70 -10.88 -6.30
CA ASP A 143 -19.66 -12.31 -5.97
C ASP A 143 -18.68 -12.61 -4.81
N PRO A 144 -19.18 -13.01 -3.63
CA PRO A 144 -18.32 -13.38 -2.50
C PRO A 144 -17.39 -14.56 -2.79
N GLU A 145 -17.79 -15.51 -3.65
CA GLU A 145 -16.96 -16.67 -3.98
C GLU A 145 -15.69 -16.25 -4.74
N LEU A 146 -15.79 -15.20 -5.58
CA LEU A 146 -14.63 -14.65 -6.27
C LEU A 146 -13.64 -13.98 -5.29
N LEU A 147 -14.15 -13.29 -4.26
CA LEU A 147 -13.29 -12.68 -3.23
C LEU A 147 -12.51 -13.75 -2.44
N GLU A 148 -13.19 -14.83 -2.06
CA GLU A 148 -12.56 -15.96 -1.36
C GLU A 148 -11.52 -16.65 -2.25
N LEU A 149 -11.82 -16.85 -3.53
CA LEU A 149 -10.88 -17.42 -4.49
C LEU A 149 -9.61 -16.56 -4.62
N VAL A 150 -9.77 -15.23 -4.76
CA VAL A 150 -8.62 -14.32 -4.87
C VAL A 150 -7.80 -14.29 -3.57
N ASP A 151 -8.45 -14.31 -2.40
CA ASP A 151 -7.74 -14.44 -1.11
C ASP A 151 -6.88 -15.72 -1.09
N MET A 152 -7.48 -16.87 -1.43
CA MET A 152 -6.76 -18.15 -1.50
C MET A 152 -5.56 -18.09 -2.45
N GLU A 153 -5.71 -17.56 -3.66
CA GLU A 153 -4.61 -17.43 -4.62
C GLU A 153 -3.48 -16.53 -4.11
N VAL A 154 -3.81 -15.43 -3.41
CA VAL A 154 -2.79 -14.54 -2.80
C VAL A 154 -2.04 -15.27 -1.68
N ARG A 155 -2.74 -16.04 -0.84
CA ARG A 155 -2.11 -16.80 0.25
C ARG A 155 -1.17 -17.89 -0.28
N GLU A 156 -1.61 -18.64 -1.29
CA GLU A 156 -0.77 -19.63 -1.97
C GLU A 156 0.50 -19.00 -2.54
N LEU A 157 0.36 -17.82 -3.17
CA LEU A 157 1.49 -17.10 -3.73
C LEU A 157 2.47 -16.59 -2.67
N LEU A 158 1.97 -16.10 -1.52
CA LEU A 158 2.80 -15.70 -0.39
C LEU A 158 3.57 -16.92 0.16
N SER A 159 2.90 -18.05 0.35
CA SER A 159 3.50 -19.31 0.79
C SER A 159 4.56 -19.82 -0.18
N GLN A 160 4.34 -19.69 -1.49
CA GLN A 160 5.31 -20.06 -2.52
C GLN A 160 6.64 -19.30 -2.38
N TYR A 161 6.59 -18.05 -1.93
CA TYR A 161 7.76 -17.19 -1.73
C TYR A 161 8.19 -17.07 -0.27
N GLU A 162 7.88 -18.07 0.55
CA GLU A 162 8.33 -18.21 1.95
C GLU A 162 7.83 -17.13 2.91
N PHE A 163 6.71 -16.49 2.60
CA PHE A 163 5.92 -15.73 3.58
C PHE A 163 4.87 -16.64 4.22
N PRO A 164 4.41 -16.36 5.46
CA PRO A 164 3.42 -17.18 6.13
C PRO A 164 2.01 -16.88 5.59
N GLY A 165 1.69 -17.33 4.37
CA GLY A 165 0.48 -16.97 3.64
C GLY A 165 -0.83 -17.17 4.43
N ASP A 166 -0.93 -18.23 5.23
CA ASP A 166 -2.11 -18.54 6.05
C ASP A 166 -2.28 -17.59 7.24
N ASP A 167 -1.18 -17.05 7.79
CA ASP A 167 -1.19 -16.19 8.97
C ASP A 167 -1.17 -14.69 8.65
N VAL A 168 -0.93 -14.34 7.38
CA VAL A 168 -0.90 -12.94 6.93
C VAL A 168 -2.31 -12.32 7.07
N PRO A 169 -2.43 -11.13 7.66
CA PRO A 169 -3.69 -10.39 7.66
C PRO A 169 -4.08 -9.99 6.24
N VAL A 170 -5.31 -10.33 5.85
CA VAL A 170 -5.90 -9.95 4.56
C VAL A 170 -7.12 -9.08 4.85
N ILE A 171 -7.07 -7.84 4.36
CA ILE A 171 -8.12 -6.85 4.56
C ILE A 171 -8.79 -6.58 3.21
N THR A 172 -10.09 -6.82 3.13
CA THR A 172 -10.89 -6.57 1.93
C THR A 172 -11.57 -5.21 2.03
N GLY A 173 -11.50 -4.41 0.97
CA GLY A 173 -12.15 -3.10 0.96
C GLY A 173 -12.03 -2.33 -0.36
N SER A 174 -12.44 -1.08 -0.32
CA SER A 174 -12.34 -0.14 -1.44
C SER A 174 -11.61 1.11 -0.99
N ALA A 175 -10.36 1.27 -1.44
CA ALA A 175 -9.57 2.47 -1.18
C ALA A 175 -10.24 3.72 -1.76
N LEU A 176 -10.89 3.59 -2.92
CA LEU A 176 -11.60 4.69 -3.55
C LEU A 176 -12.78 5.15 -2.69
N LYS A 177 -13.64 4.22 -2.24
CA LYS A 177 -14.78 4.57 -1.37
C LYS A 177 -14.33 5.12 -0.03
N ALA A 178 -13.25 4.60 0.55
CA ALA A 178 -12.66 5.13 1.77
C ALA A 178 -12.18 6.59 1.59
N LEU A 179 -11.53 6.88 0.46
CA LEU A 179 -11.08 8.23 0.11
C LEU A 179 -12.25 9.19 -0.15
N GLU A 180 -13.29 8.75 -0.88
CA GLU A 180 -14.49 9.54 -1.17
C GLU A 180 -15.31 9.84 0.09
N CYS A 181 -15.44 8.88 0.99
CA CYS A 181 -16.20 9.04 2.23
C CYS A 181 -15.50 9.99 3.20
N GLY A 182 -14.16 9.88 3.32
CA GLY A 182 -13.40 10.58 4.35
C GLY A 182 -13.84 10.23 5.79
N CYS A 183 -14.63 9.16 5.97
CA CYS A 183 -15.12 8.73 7.26
C CYS A 183 -14.08 7.84 7.95
N GLY A 184 -13.31 8.43 8.86
CA GLY A 184 -12.36 7.69 9.73
C GLY A 184 -12.90 7.41 11.13
N LYS A 185 -14.22 7.52 11.34
CA LYS A 185 -14.82 7.27 12.64
C LYS A 185 -14.75 5.78 12.96
N ARG A 186 -13.99 5.44 13.99
CA ARG A 186 -14.05 4.16 14.70
C ARG A 186 -15.29 4.17 15.60
N GLU A 187 -16.47 4.04 15.00
CA GLU A 187 -17.71 3.70 15.71
C GLU A 187 -18.11 2.26 15.37
#